data_AF-A0A2D4KSV9-F1
#
_entry.id   AF-A0A2D4KSV9-F1
#
_cell.length_a   1.000
_cell.length_b   1.000
_cell.length_c   1.000
_cell.angle_alpha   90.00
_cell.angle_beta   90.00
_cell.angle_gamma   90.00
#
_symmetry.space_group_name_H-M   'P 1'
#
loop_
_entity.id
_entity.type
_entity.pdbx_description
1 polymer ?
#
loop_
_entity_poly.entity_id
_entity_poly.type
_entity_poly.pdbx_seq_one_letter_code
_entity_poly.pdbx_strand_id
1 'polypeptide(L)'
;KNEHFEYGGAFKMITDFYGGQILDGTGSQALSQILKFNKSVLCSLAAVILYLKEFNLEKILYNPSNFKKLSSEDEYMMLNGATLKNLEILRNETDMKTKGSLFCILDHTKTSFGKRKLKK
;
A
#
# COMPACT_ATOMS: atom_id res chain seq x y z
N LYS A 1 -24.92 -5.78 -5.27
CA LYS A 1 -24.54 -4.35 -5.03
C LYS A 1 -23.27 -4.38 -4.17
N ASN A 2 -22.28 -3.53 -4.44
CA ASN A 2 -20.95 -3.59 -3.80
C ASN A 2 -20.97 -3.15 -2.31
N GLU A 3 -21.67 -3.90 -1.47
CA GLU A 3 -21.82 -3.63 -0.02
C GLU A 3 -20.48 -3.55 0.72
N HIS A 4 -19.43 -4.19 0.18
CA HIS A 4 -18.09 -4.18 0.75
C HIS A 4 -17.36 -2.83 0.68
N PHE A 5 -17.79 -1.91 -0.19
CA PHE A 5 -17.26 -0.54 -0.24
C PHE A 5 -18.11 0.44 0.57
N GLU A 6 -19.26 0.02 1.10
CA GLU A 6 -20.03 0.84 2.01
C GLU A 6 -19.31 0.93 3.36
N TYR A 7 -19.21 2.15 3.92
CA TYR A 7 -18.45 2.38 5.14
C TYR A 7 -18.96 1.54 6.32
N GLY A 8 -20.27 1.37 6.49
CA GLY A 8 -20.82 0.56 7.58
C GLY A 8 -20.38 -0.90 7.51
N GLY A 9 -20.48 -1.50 6.31
CA GLY A 9 -20.02 -2.87 6.06
C GLY A 9 -18.50 -3.02 6.18
N ALA A 10 -17.74 -2.09 5.61
CA ALA A 10 -16.29 -2.07 5.67
C ALA A 10 -15.77 -1.94 7.12
N PHE A 11 -16.37 -1.05 7.91
CA PHE A 11 -16.02 -0.84 9.31
C PHE A 11 -16.25 -2.10 10.14
N LYS A 12 -17.41 -2.75 9.97
CA LYS A 12 -17.71 -4.01 10.63
C LYS A 12 -16.69 -5.09 10.25
N MET A 13 -16.40 -5.24 8.95
CA MET A 13 -15.44 -6.23 8.46
C MET A 13 -14.02 -6.01 9.02
N ILE A 14 -13.55 -4.77 9.05
CA ILE A 14 -12.23 -4.42 9.62
C ILE A 14 -12.21 -4.71 11.13
N THR A 15 -13.27 -4.36 11.84
CA THR A 15 -13.38 -4.61 13.27
C THR A 15 -13.38 -6.12 13.56
N ASP A 16 -14.14 -6.91 12.79
CA ASP A 16 -14.17 -8.37 12.91
C ASP A 16 -12.79 -8.98 12.59
N PHE A 17 -12.11 -8.48 11.55
CA PHE A 17 -10.81 -8.98 11.09
C PHE A 17 -9.69 -8.80 12.12
N TYR A 18 -9.55 -7.60 12.70
CA TYR A 18 -8.54 -7.34 13.71
C TYR A 18 -9.02 -7.72 15.13
N GLY A 19 -10.33 -7.74 15.37
CA GLY A 19 -10.94 -8.16 16.64
C GLY A 19 -10.77 -9.66 16.91
N GLY A 20 -10.77 -10.49 15.87
CA GLY A 20 -10.43 -11.91 16.00
C GLY A 20 -9.01 -12.19 16.50
N GLN A 21 -8.12 -11.19 16.50
CA GLN A 21 -6.73 -11.28 16.99
C GLN A 21 -6.56 -10.77 18.43
N ILE A 22 -7.65 -10.42 19.13
CA ILE A 22 -7.60 -9.93 20.51
C ILE A 22 -7.03 -10.97 21.49
N LEU A 23 -7.09 -12.26 21.13
CA LEU A 23 -6.49 -13.36 21.91
C LEU A 23 -4.95 -13.22 22.03
N ASP A 24 -4.30 -12.49 21.11
CA ASP A 24 -2.85 -12.31 21.09
C ASP A 24 -2.39 -10.96 21.70
N GLY A 25 -3.30 -10.17 22.29
CA GLY A 25 -3.02 -8.87 22.91
C GLY A 25 -2.67 -7.72 21.94
N THR A 26 -2.42 -8.03 20.67
CA THR A 26 -2.01 -7.08 19.61
C THR A 26 -3.20 -6.45 18.88
N GLY A 27 -4.38 -7.07 18.91
CA GLY A 27 -5.57 -6.64 18.17
C GLY A 27 -6.08 -5.24 18.53
N SER A 28 -6.01 -4.85 19.81
CA SER A 28 -6.48 -3.52 20.28
C SER A 28 -5.62 -2.38 19.73
N GLN A 29 -4.29 -2.54 19.75
CA GLN A 29 -3.36 -1.56 19.20
C GLN A 29 -3.50 -1.46 17.67
N ALA A 30 -3.62 -2.61 16.98
CA ALA A 30 -3.85 -2.67 15.55
C ALA A 30 -5.11 -1.91 15.13
N LEU A 31 -6.24 -2.16 15.81
CA LEU A 31 -7.50 -1.44 15.56
C LEU A 31 -7.34 0.06 15.78
N SER A 32 -6.72 0.49 16.89
CA SER A 32 -6.53 1.91 17.18
C SER A 32 -5.72 2.66 16.09
N GLN A 33 -4.79 1.97 15.41
CA GLN A 33 -4.01 2.53 14.32
C GLN A 33 -4.83 2.63 13.03
N ILE A 34 -5.54 1.56 12.68
CA ILE A 34 -6.35 1.50 11.45
C ILE A 34 -7.52 2.50 11.51
N LEU A 35 -8.16 2.66 12.67
CA LEU A 35 -9.30 3.57 12.84
C LEU A 35 -8.94 5.05 12.64
N LYS A 36 -7.65 5.41 12.61
CA LYS A 36 -7.20 6.77 12.26
C LYS A 36 -7.24 7.04 10.75
N PHE A 37 -7.43 6.02 9.92
CA PHE A 37 -7.47 6.19 8.47
C PHE A 37 -8.77 6.84 8.02
N ASN A 38 -8.71 7.51 6.87
CA ASN A 38 -9.90 8.12 6.28
C ASN A 38 -10.90 7.02 5.84
N LYS A 39 -12.17 7.43 5.67
CA LYS A 39 -13.26 6.50 5.33
C LYS A 39 -13.00 5.74 4.03
N SER A 40 -12.46 6.40 3.01
CA SER A 40 -12.20 5.78 1.71
C SER A 40 -11.09 4.72 1.77
N VAL A 41 -10.03 4.95 2.54
CA VAL A 41 -8.97 3.96 2.78
C VAL A 41 -9.52 2.77 3.53
N LEU A 42 -10.39 2.97 4.53
CA LEU A 42 -11.05 1.88 5.25
C LEU A 42 -11.92 1.03 4.30
N CYS A 43 -12.72 1.67 3.44
CA CYS A 43 -13.52 0.94 2.45
C CYS A 43 -12.64 0.11 1.49
N SER A 44 -11.58 0.71 0.95
CA SER A 44 -10.65 -0.01 0.08
C SER A 44 -9.91 -1.13 0.80
N LEU A 45 -9.50 -0.91 2.05
CA LEU A 45 -8.83 -1.93 2.87
C LEU A 45 -9.74 -3.13 3.13
N ALA A 46 -11.01 -2.90 3.44
CA ALA A 46 -11.98 -3.98 3.61
C ALA A 46 -12.12 -4.84 2.34
N ALA A 47 -12.20 -4.19 1.16
CA ALA A 47 -12.23 -4.90 -0.12
C ALA A 47 -10.94 -5.71 -0.37
N VAL A 48 -9.76 -5.16 -0.03
CA VAL A 48 -8.49 -5.88 -0.16
C VAL A 48 -8.42 -7.07 0.80
N ILE A 49 -8.87 -6.92 2.05
CA ILE A 49 -8.94 -8.03 3.02
C ILE A 49 -9.82 -9.15 2.48
N LEU A 50 -11.02 -8.81 1.98
CA LEU A 50 -11.95 -9.78 1.41
C LEU A 50 -11.31 -10.54 0.25
N TYR A 51 -10.71 -9.81 -0.69
CA TYR A 51 -10.06 -10.40 -1.85
C TYR A 51 -8.89 -11.30 -1.45
N LEU A 52 -8.01 -10.86 -0.54
CA LEU A 52 -6.87 -11.67 -0.11
C LEU A 52 -7.28 -12.93 0.65
N LYS A 53 -8.42 -12.93 1.36
CA LYS A 53 -8.98 -14.13 2.00
C LYS A 53 -9.30 -15.23 1.01
N GLU A 54 -9.73 -14.89 -0.21
CA GLU A 54 -9.98 -15.88 -1.28
C GLU A 54 -8.71 -16.68 -1.62
N PHE A 55 -7.53 -16.11 -1.36
CA PHE A 55 -6.22 -16.72 -1.63
C PHE A 55 -5.47 -17.14 -0.37
N ASN A 56 -6.05 -17.01 0.82
CA ASN A 56 -5.38 -17.21 2.12
C ASN A 56 -4.12 -16.32 2.32
N LEU A 57 -4.12 -15.10 1.76
CA LEU A 57 -3.01 -14.14 1.81
C LEU A 57 -3.27 -12.96 2.77
N GLU A 58 -4.40 -12.96 3.47
CA GLU A 58 -4.83 -11.87 4.36
C GLU A 58 -3.88 -11.65 5.55
N LYS A 59 -3.09 -12.67 5.91
CA LYS A 59 -2.12 -12.63 7.01
C LYS A 59 -1.10 -11.50 6.89
N ILE A 60 -0.79 -11.03 5.66
CA ILE A 60 0.13 -9.90 5.46
C ILE A 60 -0.40 -8.59 6.06
N LEU A 61 -1.71 -8.49 6.28
CA LEU A 61 -2.38 -7.30 6.78
C LEU A 61 -2.59 -7.31 8.30
N TYR A 62 -2.15 -8.36 8.99
CA TYR A 62 -2.38 -8.55 10.43
C TYR A 62 -1.68 -7.52 11.30
N ASN A 63 -0.54 -6.99 10.83
CA ASN A 63 0.23 -6.02 11.58
C ASN A 63 0.20 -4.64 10.90
N PRO A 64 -0.70 -3.73 11.33
CA PRO A 64 -0.81 -2.37 10.79
C PRO A 64 0.45 -1.52 10.95
N SER A 65 1.34 -1.83 11.88
CA SER A 65 2.60 -1.08 12.04
C SER A 65 3.51 -1.15 10.81
N ASN A 66 3.30 -2.15 9.95
CA ASN A 66 4.01 -2.30 8.68
C ASN A 66 3.43 -1.44 7.56
N PHE A 67 2.23 -0.86 7.74
CA PHE A 67 1.65 0.03 6.74
C PHE A 67 2.47 1.31 6.62
N LYS A 68 2.63 1.79 5.39
CA LYS A 68 3.37 3.01 5.07
C LYS A 68 2.45 3.95 4.31
N LYS A 69 2.42 5.22 4.75
CA LYS A 69 1.75 6.28 4.01
C LYS A 69 2.48 6.49 2.69
N LEU A 70 1.74 6.54 1.58
CA LEU A 70 2.33 6.65 0.25
C LEU A 70 2.94 8.04 -0.02
N SER A 71 2.33 9.10 0.52
CA SER A 71 2.76 10.48 0.33
C SER A 71 2.94 11.22 1.64
N SER A 72 4.02 11.99 1.75
CA SER A 72 4.32 12.87 2.88
C SER A 72 5.10 14.06 2.35
N GLU A 73 4.48 15.25 2.36
CA GLU A 73 5.09 16.48 1.83
C GLU A 73 6.29 16.93 2.66
N ASP A 74 6.28 16.62 3.96
CA ASP A 74 7.36 16.96 4.89
C ASP A 74 8.60 16.04 4.73
N GLU A 75 8.44 14.85 4.13
CA GLU A 75 9.50 13.84 4.02
C GLU A 75 10.03 13.67 2.58
N TYR A 76 9.23 13.99 1.56
CA TYR A 76 9.54 13.66 0.17
C TYR A 76 9.28 14.82 -0.80
N MET A 77 10.07 14.90 -1.86
CA MET A 77 9.81 15.79 -2.98
C MET A 77 8.51 15.40 -3.70
N MET A 78 7.62 16.36 -3.93
CA MET A 78 6.41 16.14 -4.72
C MET A 78 6.75 16.05 -6.21
N LEU A 79 6.53 14.89 -6.80
CA LEU A 79 6.62 14.66 -8.25
C LEU A 79 5.26 14.23 -8.77
N ASN A 80 4.67 15.02 -9.67
CA ASN A 80 3.40 14.66 -10.28
C ASN A 80 3.58 13.62 -11.40
N GLY A 81 2.47 13.04 -11.85
CA GLY A 81 2.51 11.99 -12.87
C GLY A 81 3.05 12.45 -14.23
N ALA A 82 2.91 13.73 -14.58
CA ALA A 82 3.47 14.28 -15.82
C ALA A 82 4.98 14.45 -15.70
N THR A 83 5.48 14.98 -14.59
CA THR A 83 6.91 15.15 -14.31
C THR A 83 7.64 13.81 -14.32
N LEU A 84 7.07 12.77 -13.71
CA LEU A 84 7.66 11.42 -13.72
C LEU A 84 7.83 10.85 -15.14
N LYS A 85 6.93 11.19 -16.07
CA LYS A 85 6.97 10.77 -17.48
C LYS A 85 7.90 11.65 -18.31
N ASN A 86 7.73 12.97 -18.25
CA ASN A 86 8.48 13.93 -19.06
C ASN A 86 9.98 13.88 -18.78
N LEU A 87 10.37 13.56 -17.53
CA LEU A 87 11.77 13.39 -17.14
C LEU A 87 12.25 11.93 -17.23
N GLU A 88 11.42 11.02 -17.75
CA GLU A 88 11.69 9.59 -17.89
C GLU A 88 12.31 8.97 -16.61
N ILE A 89 11.72 9.28 -15.45
CA ILE A 89 12.33 8.92 -14.15
C ILE A 89 12.38 7.40 -13.96
N LEU A 90 11.28 6.70 -14.27
CA LEU A 90 11.14 5.26 -14.03
C LEU A 90 11.15 4.40 -15.30
N ARG A 91 10.75 4.98 -16.43
CA ARG A 91 10.67 4.34 -17.74
C ARG A 91 10.78 5.41 -18.83
N ASN A 92 11.25 5.02 -20.00
CA ASN A 92 11.21 5.88 -21.17
C ASN A 92 9.77 5.98 -21.72
N GLU A 93 9.49 6.99 -22.54
CA GLU A 93 8.20 7.19 -23.19
C GLU A 93 8.18 6.74 -24.66
N THR A 94 9.24 6.04 -25.13
CA THR A 94 9.31 5.48 -26.49
C THR A 94 8.75 4.06 -26.57
N ASP A 95 9.16 3.17 -25.67
CA ASP A 95 8.73 1.77 -25.60
C ASP A 95 8.24 1.33 -24.20
N MET A 96 8.10 2.29 -23.28
CA MET A 96 7.62 2.12 -21.90
C MET A 96 8.49 1.20 -21.02
N LYS A 97 9.71 0.87 -21.47
CA LYS A 97 10.66 0.07 -20.70
C LYS A 97 11.54 0.94 -19.81
N THR A 98 12.24 0.29 -18.88
CA THR A 98 13.18 0.98 -17.99
C THR A 98 14.45 1.43 -18.71
N LYS A 99 14.88 0.74 -19.77
CA LYS A 99 16.12 1.10 -20.49
C LYS A 99 16.01 2.52 -21.05
N GLY A 100 16.98 3.37 -20.76
CA GLY A 100 16.96 4.80 -21.15
C GLY A 100 16.35 5.73 -20.09
N SER A 101 15.69 5.21 -19.06
CA SER A 101 15.23 6.02 -17.92
C SER A 101 16.34 6.36 -16.92
N LEU A 102 16.12 7.39 -16.09
CA LEU A 102 17.01 7.72 -14.97
C LEU A 102 17.20 6.53 -14.02
N PHE A 103 16.12 5.81 -13.70
CA PHE A 103 16.18 4.62 -12.85
C PHE A 103 17.15 3.56 -13.40
N CYS A 104 17.16 3.32 -14.71
CA CYS A 104 18.09 2.36 -15.33
C CYS A 104 19.55 2.83 -15.29
N ILE A 105 19.78 4.15 -15.38
CA ILE A 105 21.12 4.73 -15.29
C ILE A 105 21.69 4.58 -13.87
N LEU A 106 20.85 4.72 -12.84
CA LEU A 106 21.27 4.63 -11.43
C LEU A 106 21.30 3.19 -10.89
N ASP A 107 20.58 2.25 -11.50
CA ASP A 107 20.44 0.89 -10.98
C ASP A 107 21.70 0.03 -11.23
N HIS A 108 22.63 0.11 -10.27
CA HIS A 108 23.77 -0.80 -10.13
C HIS A 108 23.62 -1.76 -8.95
N THR A 109 22.38 -2.04 -8.53
CA THR A 109 22.13 -2.88 -7.36
C THR A 109 22.45 -4.35 -7.66
N LYS A 110 23.00 -5.07 -6.67
CA LYS A 110 23.39 -6.48 -6.81
C LYS A 110 22.29 -7.46 -6.38
N THR A 111 21.19 -6.97 -5.82
CA THR A 111 20.11 -7.80 -5.29
C THR A 111 18.74 -7.29 -5.72
N SER A 112 17.79 -8.20 -5.93
CA SER A 112 16.43 -7.84 -6.35
C SER A 112 15.71 -6.96 -5.32
N PHE A 113 15.99 -7.13 -4.02
CA PHE A 113 15.43 -6.26 -2.98
C PHE A 113 16.11 -4.88 -2.94
N GLY A 114 17.41 -4.80 -3.25
CA GLY A 114 18.13 -3.54 -3.43
C GLY A 114 17.51 -2.73 -4.56
N LYS A 115 17.29 -3.37 -5.72
CA LYS A 115 16.60 -2.76 -6.87
C LYS A 115 15.22 -2.22 -6.51
N ARG A 116 14.42 -3.01 -5.79
CA ARG A 116 13.09 -2.58 -5.32
C ARG A 116 13.16 -1.40 -4.35
N LYS A 117 14.20 -1.33 -3.51
CA LYS A 117 14.39 -0.22 -2.58
C LYS A 117 14.83 1.05 -3.30
N LEU A 118 15.73 0.95 -4.28
CA LEU A 118 16.18 2.08 -5.10
C LEU A 118 15.04 2.75 -5.86
N LYS A 119 14.01 1.99 -6.25
CA LYS A 119 12.85 2.52 -7.00
C LYS A 119 11.86 3.31 -6.12
N LYS A 120 11.88 3.09 -4.81
CA LYS A 120 10.95 3.72 -3.86
C LYS A 120 11.44 5.12 -3.52
#